data_AF-A0A858SS60-F1
#
_entry.id   AF-A0A858SS60-F1
#
_cell.length_a   1.000
_cell.length_b   1.000
_cell.length_c   1.000
_cell.angle_alpha   90.00
_cell.angle_beta   90.00
_cell.angle_gamma   90.00
#
_symmetry.space_group_name_H-M   'P 1'
#
loop_
_entity.id
_entity.type
_entity.pdbx_description
1 polymer ?
#
loop_
_entity_poly.entity_id
_entity_poly.type
_entity_poly.pdbx_seq_one_letter_code
_entity_poly.pdbx_strand_id
1 'polypeptide(L)'
;MSVALSEIRAMANSVFDALEAGGTRELSPSDGLYWCMDSGQCWDMTREPDLMTGDLEDDVLDIRKDLTEYQDIAAQNAWHTLDHFIGLLTALSYQYKRSNDLLEERVL
;
A
#
# COMPACT_ATOMS: atom_id res chain seq x y z
N MET A 1 5.82 -13.53 -18.59
CA MET A 1 6.80 -12.45 -18.25
C MET A 1 7.19 -12.64 -16.80
N SER A 2 8.46 -12.44 -16.44
CA SER A 2 8.94 -12.53 -15.06
C SER A 2 9.70 -11.24 -14.73
N VAL A 3 9.55 -10.75 -13.50
CA VAL A 3 10.23 -9.56 -12.98
C VAL A 3 11.02 -9.97 -11.74
N ALA A 4 12.25 -9.51 -11.59
CA ALA A 4 13.07 -9.85 -10.42
C ALA A 4 12.60 -9.09 -9.18
N LEU A 5 12.64 -9.70 -7.99
CA LEU A 5 12.27 -9.01 -6.74
C LEU A 5 13.15 -7.76 -6.47
N SER A 6 14.41 -7.80 -6.88
CA SER A 6 15.31 -6.64 -6.79
C SER A 6 14.86 -5.47 -7.67
N GLU A 7 14.26 -5.77 -8.83
CA GLU A 7 13.70 -4.76 -9.73
C GLU A 7 12.44 -4.14 -9.12
N ILE A 8 11.55 -4.97 -8.53
CA ILE A 8 10.36 -4.49 -7.80
C ILE A 8 10.76 -3.54 -6.66
N ARG A 9 11.76 -3.92 -5.86
CA ARG A 9 12.29 -3.06 -4.80
C ARG A 9 12.84 -1.75 -5.35
N ALA A 10 13.61 -1.79 -6.44
CA ALA A 10 14.17 -0.59 -7.04
C ALA A 10 13.08 0.37 -7.55
N MET A 11 12.00 -0.17 -8.16
CA MET A 11 10.85 0.63 -8.58
C MET A 11 10.14 1.28 -7.38
N ALA A 12 9.87 0.51 -6.31
CA ALA A 12 9.23 1.03 -5.11
C ALA A 12 10.07 2.15 -4.45
N ASN A 13 11.37 1.92 -4.25
CA ASN A 13 12.27 2.92 -3.69
C ASN A 13 12.31 4.19 -4.54
N SER A 14 12.39 4.06 -5.88
CA SER A 14 12.42 5.23 -6.77
C SER A 14 11.16 6.10 -6.64
N VAL A 15 10.00 5.47 -6.42
CA VAL A 15 8.76 6.20 -6.14
C VAL A 15 8.87 6.91 -4.79
N PHE A 16 9.21 6.20 -3.71
CA PHE A 16 9.31 6.80 -2.38
C PHE A 16 10.33 7.95 -2.32
N ASP A 17 11.51 7.78 -2.91
CA ASP A 17 12.54 8.81 -3.01
C ASP A 17 11.99 10.08 -3.70
N ALA A 18 11.20 9.92 -4.76
CA ALA A 18 10.59 11.05 -5.46
C ALA A 18 9.50 11.73 -4.62
N LEU A 19 8.67 10.97 -3.89
CA LEU A 19 7.65 11.52 -2.99
C LEU A 19 8.30 12.32 -1.84
N GLU A 20 9.37 11.78 -1.27
CA GLU A 20 10.15 12.46 -0.22
C GLU A 20 10.87 13.70 -0.75
N ALA A 21 11.46 13.64 -1.95
CA ALA A 21 12.04 14.82 -2.60
C ALA A 21 11.00 15.92 -2.86
N GLY A 22 9.75 15.53 -3.12
CA GLY A 22 8.59 16.42 -3.27
C GLY A 22 8.02 16.99 -1.96
N GLY A 23 8.59 16.61 -0.81
CA GLY A 23 8.20 17.14 0.51
C GLY A 23 7.19 16.30 1.29
N THR A 24 6.76 15.15 0.76
CA THR A 24 5.92 14.24 1.54
C THR A 24 6.73 13.59 2.65
N ARG A 25 6.20 13.66 3.86
CA ARG A 25 6.84 13.13 5.08
C ARG A 25 5.91 12.19 5.85
N GLU A 26 4.62 12.32 5.65
CA GLU A 26 3.60 11.64 6.42
C GLU A 26 2.46 11.18 5.51
N LEU A 27 1.85 10.07 5.92
CA LEU A 27 0.62 9.53 5.36
C LEU A 27 -0.54 9.95 6.27
N SER A 28 -1.57 10.58 5.73
CA SER A 28 -2.73 11.06 6.50
C SER A 28 -4.05 10.88 5.75
N PRO A 29 -4.61 9.66 5.67
CA PRO A 29 -5.99 9.48 5.26
C PRO A 29 -6.89 9.71 6.47
N SER A 30 -7.68 10.76 6.40
CA SER A 30 -8.44 11.34 7.52
C SER A 30 -9.38 10.41 8.30
N ASP A 31 -9.66 9.19 7.80
CA ASP A 31 -10.58 8.23 8.44
C ASP A 31 -10.01 6.81 8.63
N GLY A 32 -8.77 6.53 8.17
CA GLY A 32 -8.08 5.24 8.34
C GLY A 32 -8.64 4.04 7.54
N LEU A 33 -9.95 3.99 7.29
CA LEU A 33 -10.63 2.88 6.62
C LEU A 33 -10.60 2.97 5.09
N TYR A 34 -10.46 1.83 4.41
CA TYR A 34 -10.47 1.74 2.95
C TYR A 34 -11.10 0.43 2.45
N TRP A 35 -11.58 0.42 1.21
CA TRP A 35 -12.04 -0.81 0.55
C TRP A 35 -10.84 -1.58 -0.01
N CYS A 36 -10.81 -2.89 0.20
CA CYS A 36 -9.81 -3.79 -0.37
C CYS A 36 -10.40 -5.16 -0.74
N MET A 37 -9.55 -6.02 -1.29
CA MET A 37 -9.84 -7.37 -1.75
C MET A 37 -8.67 -8.28 -1.32
N ASP A 38 -8.97 -9.56 -1.09
CA ASP A 38 -7.99 -10.54 -0.65
C ASP A 38 -7.01 -10.84 -1.80
N SER A 39 -5.71 -10.86 -1.51
CA SER A 39 -4.68 -11.03 -2.54
C SER A 39 -4.76 -12.37 -3.26
N GLY A 40 -5.31 -13.40 -2.62
CA GLY A 40 -5.62 -14.70 -3.22
C GLY A 40 -6.78 -14.65 -4.21
N GLN A 41 -7.63 -13.63 -4.15
CA GLN A 41 -8.74 -13.42 -5.09
C GLN A 41 -8.37 -12.50 -6.26
N CYS A 42 -7.34 -11.67 -6.12
CA CYS A 42 -6.93 -10.65 -7.13
C CYS A 42 -6.67 -11.20 -8.55
N TRP A 43 -6.41 -12.50 -8.70
CA TRP A 43 -6.10 -13.13 -9.99
C TRP A 43 -7.18 -14.09 -10.49
N ASP A 44 -8.23 -14.34 -9.71
CA ASP A 44 -9.34 -15.22 -10.10
C ASP A 44 -10.40 -14.43 -10.90
N MET A 45 -10.19 -14.36 -12.22
CA MET A 45 -11.09 -13.65 -13.13
C MET A 45 -12.39 -14.44 -13.45
N THR A 46 -12.62 -15.59 -12.83
CA THR A 46 -13.81 -16.43 -13.12
C THR A 46 -15.03 -16.08 -12.27
N ARG A 47 -14.84 -15.28 -11.22
CA ARG A 47 -15.88 -14.83 -10.30
C ARG A 47 -15.65 -13.38 -9.88
N GLU A 48 -16.70 -12.77 -9.32
CA GLU A 48 -16.57 -11.49 -8.62
C GLU A 48 -15.83 -11.72 -7.30
N PRO A 49 -14.83 -10.88 -6.96
CA PRO A 49 -14.15 -10.99 -5.68
C PRO A 49 -15.00 -10.43 -4.54
N ASP A 50 -14.72 -10.89 -3.33
CA ASP A 50 -15.35 -10.36 -2.12
C ASP A 50 -14.67 -9.05 -1.74
N LEU A 51 -15.45 -7.97 -1.68
CA LEU A 51 -14.97 -6.69 -1.15
C LEU A 51 -14.95 -6.74 0.38
N MET A 52 -13.87 -6.25 0.94
CA MET A 52 -13.71 -6.07 2.39
C MET A 52 -13.20 -4.67 2.71
N THR A 53 -13.17 -4.34 3.99
CA THR A 53 -12.60 -3.08 4.49
C THR A 53 -11.29 -3.36 5.20
N GLY A 54 -10.26 -2.59 4.88
CA GLY A 54 -9.02 -2.52 5.66
C GLY A 54 -8.99 -1.28 6.55
N ASP A 55 -8.08 -1.30 7.52
CA ASP A 55 -7.79 -0.19 8.42
C ASP A 55 -6.29 0.11 8.38
N LEU A 56 -5.94 1.35 8.02
CA LEU A 56 -4.56 1.76 7.91
C LEU A 56 -3.82 1.72 9.26
N GLU A 57 -4.51 1.97 10.37
CA GLU A 57 -3.90 1.87 11.70
C GLU A 57 -3.48 0.43 11.97
N ASP A 58 -4.38 -0.53 11.71
CA ASP A 58 -4.10 -1.96 11.83
C ASP A 58 -2.95 -2.37 10.89
N ASP A 59 -2.96 -1.93 9.63
CA ASP A 59 -1.89 -2.23 8.67
C ASP A 59 -0.51 -1.78 9.18
N VAL A 60 -0.41 -0.56 9.73
CA VAL A 60 0.84 -0.04 10.27
C VAL A 60 1.28 -0.81 11.52
N LEU A 61 0.33 -1.17 12.39
CA LEU A 61 0.60 -1.95 13.59
C LEU A 61 1.10 -3.36 13.24
N ASP A 62 0.42 -4.04 12.33
CA ASP A 62 0.76 -5.40 11.92
C ASP A 62 2.07 -5.46 11.14
N ILE A 63 2.36 -4.51 10.25
CA ILE A 63 3.69 -4.45 9.60
C ILE A 63 4.80 -4.27 10.65
N ARG A 64 4.63 -3.37 11.62
CA ARG A 64 5.64 -3.14 12.67
C ARG A 64 5.83 -4.38 13.54
N LYS A 65 4.73 -5.06 13.88
CA LYS A 65 4.76 -6.32 14.62
C LYS A 65 5.48 -7.40 13.83
N ASP A 66 5.10 -7.61 12.58
CA ASP A 66 5.69 -8.63 11.70
C ASP A 66 7.21 -8.42 11.53
N LEU A 67 7.64 -7.16 11.36
CA LEU A 67 9.04 -6.78 11.23
C LEU A 67 9.89 -6.99 12.50
N THR A 68 9.27 -7.15 13.66
CA THR A 68 9.97 -7.25 14.96
C THR A 68 9.85 -8.63 15.60
N GLU A 69 8.72 -9.30 15.45
CA GLU A 69 8.46 -10.61 16.08
C GLU A 69 9.03 -11.78 15.26
N TYR A 70 9.05 -11.68 13.93
CA TYR A 70 9.53 -12.78 13.07
C TYR A 70 11.01 -12.64 12.71
N GLN A 71 11.80 -13.64 13.09
CA GLN A 71 13.22 -13.74 12.69
C GLN A 71 13.40 -14.04 11.19
N ASP A 72 12.43 -14.72 10.58
CA ASP A 72 12.39 -15.00 9.14
C ASP A 72 10.97 -14.77 8.62
N ILE A 73 10.69 -13.53 8.24
CA ILE A 73 9.40 -13.11 7.67
C ILE A 73 9.11 -13.84 6.37
N ALA A 74 10.14 -14.11 5.55
CA ALA A 74 9.97 -14.78 4.26
C ALA A 74 9.36 -16.16 4.41
N ALA A 75 9.77 -16.90 5.45
CA ALA A 75 9.23 -18.23 5.73
C ALA A 75 7.88 -18.22 6.45
N GLN A 76 7.53 -17.15 7.16
CA GLN A 76 6.44 -17.18 8.15
C GLN A 76 5.24 -16.30 7.78
N ASN A 77 5.48 -15.07 7.32
CA ASN A 77 4.39 -14.10 7.19
C ASN A 77 4.52 -13.11 6.02
N ALA A 78 5.43 -13.34 5.07
CA ALA A 78 5.69 -12.37 4.01
C ALA A 78 4.45 -12.01 3.17
N TRP A 79 3.55 -12.97 2.90
CA TRP A 79 2.32 -12.68 2.15
C TRP A 79 1.40 -11.75 2.94
N HIS A 80 1.24 -11.98 4.24
CA HIS A 80 0.40 -11.19 5.14
C HIS A 80 0.95 -9.76 5.28
N THR A 81 2.26 -9.62 5.53
CA THR A 81 2.91 -8.31 5.60
C THR A 81 2.78 -7.55 4.27
N LEU A 82 2.85 -8.25 3.13
CA LEU A 82 2.66 -7.63 1.81
C LEU A 82 1.22 -7.13 1.61
N ASP A 83 0.21 -7.86 2.11
CA ASP A 83 -1.18 -7.43 2.03
C ASP A 83 -1.41 -6.13 2.81
N HIS A 84 -0.84 -5.99 4.00
CA HIS A 84 -0.88 -4.72 4.74
C HIS A 84 -0.17 -3.58 3.99
N PHE A 85 0.96 -3.86 3.31
CA PHE A 85 1.61 -2.85 2.47
C PHE A 85 0.72 -2.34 1.34
N ILE A 86 -0.21 -3.15 0.81
CA ILE A 86 -1.19 -2.70 -0.20
C ILE A 86 -2.05 -1.57 0.37
N GLY A 87 -2.45 -1.66 1.64
CA GLY A 87 -3.19 -0.60 2.33
C GLY A 87 -2.43 0.73 2.36
N LEU A 88 -1.18 0.70 2.82
CA LEU A 88 -0.31 1.88 2.87
C LEU A 88 -0.11 2.50 1.48
N LEU A 89 0.14 1.67 0.47
CA LEU A 89 0.32 2.12 -0.91
C LEU A 89 -0.96 2.71 -1.50
N THR A 90 -2.12 2.12 -1.19
CA THR A 90 -3.45 2.61 -1.60
C THR A 90 -3.74 3.98 -0.97
N ALA A 91 -3.48 4.12 0.32
CA ALA A 91 -3.63 5.37 1.05
C ALA A 91 -2.71 6.48 0.49
N LEU A 92 -1.44 6.16 0.20
CA LEU A 92 -0.52 7.10 -0.45
C LEU A 92 -1.04 7.51 -1.83
N SER A 93 -1.49 6.56 -2.65
CA SER A 93 -2.06 6.86 -3.97
C SER A 93 -3.27 7.78 -3.85
N TYR A 94 -4.17 7.52 -2.90
CA TYR A 94 -5.35 8.35 -2.63
C TYR A 94 -4.97 9.78 -2.22
N GLN A 95 -4.05 9.94 -1.26
CA GLN A 95 -3.57 11.26 -0.79
C GLN A 95 -3.06 12.12 -1.95
N TYR A 96 -2.32 11.53 -2.88
CA TYR A 96 -1.77 12.23 -4.04
C TYR A 96 -2.81 12.55 -5.11
N LYS A 97 -3.72 11.62 -5.41
CA LYS A 97 -4.84 11.89 -6.34
C LYS A 97 -5.67 13.06 -5.85
N ARG A 98 -6.08 13.03 -4.58
CA ARG A 98 -6.86 14.12 -3.97
C ARG A 98 -6.10 15.45 -3.97
N SER A 99 -4.79 15.44 -3.74
CA SER A 99 -3.97 16.66 -3.79
C SER A 99 -3.91 17.26 -5.20
N ASN A 100 -3.84 16.42 -6.24
CA ASN A 100 -3.84 16.87 -7.63
C ASN A 100 -5.22 17.38 -8.06
N ASP A 101 -6.30 16.70 -7.69
CA ASP A 101 -7.67 17.14 -7.99
C ASP A 101 -7.94 18.54 -7.39
N LEU A 102 -7.47 18.77 -6.15
CA LEU A 102 -7.55 20.08 -5.48
C LEU A 102 -6.70 21.17 -6.15
N LEU A 103 -5.64 20.81 -6.89
CA LEU A 103 -4.85 21.76 -7.68
C LEU A 103 -5.57 22.13 -8.98
N GLU A 104 -6.23 21.17 -9.63
CA GLU A 104 -7.00 21.40 -10.86
C GLU A 104 -8.23 22.30 -10.62
N GLU A 105 -8.93 22.11 -9.50
CA GLU A 105 -10.07 22.95 -9.10
C GLU A 105 -9.69 24.40 -8.78
N ARG A 106 -8.43 24.68 -8.41
CA ARG A 106 -7.95 26.04 -8.07
C ARG A 106 -7.52 26.87 -9.28
N VAL A 107 -7.42 26.26 -10.46
CA VAL A 107 -6.95 26.90 -11.70
C VAL A 107 -8.13 27.30 -12.63
N LEU A 108 -9.36 26.94 -12.26
CA LEU A 108 -10.62 27.32 -12.92
C LEU A 108 -11.35 28.45 -12.19
#